data_AF-A0A931ZP35-F1
#
_entry.id   AF-A0A931ZP35-F1
#
_cell.length_a   1.000
_cell.length_b   1.000
_cell.length_c   1.000
_cell.angle_alpha   90.00
_cell.angle_beta   90.00
_cell.angle_gamma   90.00
#
_symmetry.space_group_name_H-M   'P 1'
#
loop_
_entity.id
_entity.type
_entity.pdbx_description
1 polymer ?
#
loop_
_entity_poly.entity_id
_entity_poly.type
_entity_poly.pdbx_seq_one_letter_code
_entity_poly.pdbx_strand_id
1 'polypeptide(L)' 'MSEFEKQKSTIARQLQSLCAHCDNGILHSCRLQTLALEVKRLKGIPLIVNDRFSGMLFTRTPNN' A
#
# COMPACT_ATOMS: atom_id res chain seq x y z
N MET A 1 4.58 14.38 9.67
CA MET A 1 3.92 13.12 9.25
C MET A 1 3.77 12.23 10.47
N SER A 2 2.58 11.64 10.69
CA SER A 2 2.40 10.61 11.71
C SER A 2 3.17 9.33 11.33
N GLU A 3 3.39 8.45 12.30
CA GLU A 3 4.04 7.15 12.08
C GLU A 3 3.30 6.31 11.01
N PHE A 4 1.96 6.36 11.05
CA PHE A 4 1.10 5.74 10.04
C PHE A 4 1.34 6.28 8.63
N GLU A 5 1.46 7.60 8.47
CA GLU A 5 1.76 8.20 7.16
C GLU A 5 3.15 7.81 6.65
N LYS A 6 4.12 7.64 7.54
CA LYS A 6 5.46 7.13 7.19
C LYS A 6 5.38 5.68 6.69
N GLN A 7 4.66 4.81 7.40
CA GLN A 7 4.46 3.42 7.00
C GLN A 7 3.78 3.30 5.63
N LYS A 8 2.73 4.09 5.37
CA LYS A 8 2.09 4.14 4.03
C LYS A 8 3.06 4.51 2.92
N SER A 9 3.90 5.52 3.17
CA SER A 9 4.91 5.97 2.21
C SER A 9 5.92 4.85 1.92
N THR A 10 6.42 4.18 2.96
CA THR A 10 7.35 3.06 2.83
C THR A 10 6.76 1.90 2.04
N ILE A 11 5.53 1.48 2.36
CA ILE A 11 4.84 0.39 1.66
C ILE A 11 4.61 0.75 0.19
N ALA A 12 4.11 1.97 -0.08
CA ALA A 12 3.88 2.41 -1.44
C ALA A 12 5.19 2.43 -2.25
N ARG A 13 6.30 2.85 -1.64
CA ARG A 13 7.63 2.83 -2.27
C ARG A 13 8.10 1.41 -2.57
N GLN A 14 7.92 0.47 -1.63
CA GLN A 14 8.25 -0.95 -1.83
C GLN A 14 7.42 -1.57 -2.95
N LEU A 15 6.13 -1.26 -3.04
CA LEU A 15 5.27 -1.71 -4.15
C LEU A 15 5.74 -1.14 -5.50
N GLN A 16 6.15 0.14 -5.52
CA GLN A 16 6.66 0.78 -6.73
C GLN A 16 7.97 0.15 -7.21
N SER A 17 8.89 -0.22 -6.31
CA SER A 17 10.16 -0.85 -6.70
C SER A 17 10.03 -2.24 -7.33
N LEU A 18 8.85 -2.87 -7.25
CA LEU A 18 8.59 -4.17 -7.89
C LEU A 18 8.27 -4.05 -9.40
N CYS A 19 8.13 -2.84 -9.93
CA CYS A 19 7.90 -2.60 -11.36
C CYS A 19 8.88 -1.55 -11.89
N ALA A 20 9.61 -1.88 -12.95
CA ALA A 20 10.59 -0.98 -13.56
C ALA A 20 9.98 0.36 -13.98
N HIS A 21 8.76 0.37 -14.53
CA HIS A 21 8.09 1.62 -14.89
C HIS A 21 7.65 2.42 -13.65
N CYS A 22 7.15 1.77 -12.60
CA CYS A 22 6.76 2.46 -11.36
C CYS A 22 7.97 3.06 -10.64
N ASP A 23 9.10 2.34 -10.60
CA ASP A 23 10.32 2.79 -9.93
C ASP A 23 10.93 4.02 -10.62
N ASN A 24 10.82 4.07 -11.95
CA ASN A 24 11.20 5.23 -12.77
C ASN A 24 10.15 6.37 -12.78
N GLY A 25 9.07 6.25 -12.00
CA GLY A 25 8.01 7.28 -11.94
C GLY A 25 7.18 7.41 -13.22
N ILE A 26 7.20 6.40 -14.09
CA ILE A 26 6.45 6.37 -15.33
C ILE A 26 5.00 5.98 -15.04
N LEU A 27 4.08 6.88 -15.41
CA LEU A 27 2.64 6.62 -15.31
C LEU A 27 2.25 5.54 -16.33
N HIS A 28 1.70 4.42 -15.86
CA HIS A 28 1.15 3.38 -16.71
C HIS A 28 0.03 2.61 -15.99
N SER A 29 -0.44 1.51 -16.57
CA SER A 29 -1.57 0.74 -16.07
C SER A 29 -1.16 -0.64 -15.53
N CYS A 30 -0.29 -0.69 -14.52
CA CYS A 30 0.03 -1.96 -13.84
C CYS A 30 -0.67 -2.11 -12.48
N ARG A 31 -0.81 -3.37 -12.05
CA ARG A 31 -1.40 -3.72 -10.75
C ARG A 31 -0.66 -3.10 -9.57
N LEU A 32 0.66 -2.99 -9.63
CA LEU A 32 1.48 -2.42 -8.57
C LEU A 32 1.23 -0.92 -8.39
N GLN A 33 1.01 -0.19 -9.48
CA GLN A 33 0.64 1.22 -9.43
C GLN A 33 -0.73 1.41 -8.77
N THR A 34 -1.71 0.58 -9.12
CA THR A 34 -3.04 0.61 -8.50
C THR A 34 -2.96 0.33 -7.00
N LEU A 35 -2.22 -0.71 -6.59
CA LEU A 35 -2.04 -1.06 -5.18
C LEU A 35 -1.34 0.05 -4.39
N ALA A 36 -0.29 0.66 -4.94
CA ALA A 36 0.39 1.79 -4.30
C ALA A 36 -0.54 3.00 -4.11
N LEU A 37 -1.45 3.25 -5.06
CA LEU A 37 -2.47 4.29 -4.93
C LEU A 37 -3.54 3.94 -3.89
N GLU A 38 -3.96 2.68 -3.80
CA GLU A 38 -4.88 2.20 -2.77
C GLU A 38 -4.28 2.34 -1.38
N VAL A 39 -3.03 1.90 -1.18
CA VAL A 39 -2.29 2.06 0.09
C VAL A 39 -2.26 3.52 0.54
N LYS A 40 -1.95 4.45 -0.37
CA LYS A 40 -1.92 5.89 -0.05
C LYS A 40 -3.28 6.44 0.38
N ARG A 41 -4.38 5.88 -0.14
CA ARG A 41 -5.75 6.31 0.17
C ARG A 41 -6.27 5.79 1.52
N LEU A 42 -5.63 4.80 2.14
CA LEU A 42 -6.05 4.25 3.42
C LEU A 42 -5.90 5.28 4.56
N LYS A 43 -6.91 5.29 5.44
CA LYS A 43 -6.99 6.15 6.63
C LYS A 43 -7.41 5.30 7.83
N GLY A 44 -6.66 5.39 8.92
CA GLY A 44 -7.04 4.79 10.21
C GLY A 44 -6.97 3.26 10.31
N ILE A 45 -6.38 2.56 9.34
CA ILE A 45 -6.25 1.09 9.35
C ILE A 45 -4.76 0.72 9.37
N PRO A 46 -4.25 -0.03 10.37
CA PRO A 46 -2.85 -0.47 10.40
C PRO A 46 -2.55 -1.37 9.19
N LEU A 47 -1.41 -1.12 8.53
CA LEU A 47 -1.00 -1.85 7.34
C LEU A 47 0.11 -2.85 7.67
N ILE A 48 -0.11 -4.11 7.30
CA ILE A 48 0.89 -5.18 7.40
C ILE A 48 1.14 -5.69 5.98
N VAL A 49 2.39 -5.63 5.53
CA VAL A 49 2.83 -6.19 4.24
C VAL A 49 3.72 -7.38 4.52
N ASN A 50 3.36 -8.53 3.97
CA ASN A 50 4.10 -9.77 4.09
C ASN A 50 4.34 -10.33 2.67
N ASP A 51 5.55 -10.79 2.41
CA ASP A 51 6.02 -11.40 1.16
C ASP A 51 5.27 -12.69 0.79
N ARG A 52 4.56 -13.29 1.74
CA ARG A 52 3.73 -14.50 1.55
C ARG A 52 2.23 -14.23 1.50
N PHE A 53 1.77 -13.01 1.78
CA PHE A 53 0.35 -12.71 1.89
C PHE A 53 -0.06 -11.60 0.92
N SER A 54 -0.70 -11.98 -0.18
CA SER A 54 -1.22 -11.07 -1.20
C SER A 54 -2.65 -10.56 -0.89
N GLY A 55 -3.01 -10.47 0.39
CA GLY A 55 -4.34 -10.07 0.85
C GLY A 55 -4.30 -8.87 1.80
N MET A 56 -5.41 -8.12 1.87
CA MET A 56 -5.64 -7.11 2.90
C MET A 56 -6.44 -7.75 4.03
N LEU A 57 -5.98 -7.61 5.28
CA LEU A 57 -6.75 -7.98 6.46
C LEU A 57 -7.51 -6.75 6.96
N PHE A 58 -8.84 -6.84 6.97
CA PHE A 58 -9.71 -5.81 7.55
C PHE A 58 -10.36 -6.40 8.80
N THR A 59 -10.08 -5.83 9.97
CA THR A 59 -10.84 -6.16 11.18
C THR A 59 -12.09 -5.31 11.22
N ARG A 60 -13.26 -5.90 10.96
CA ARG A 60 -14.54 -5.24 11.22
C ARG A 60 -14.81 -5.37 12.72
N THR A 61 -14.69 -4.28 13.48
CA THR A 61 -15.21 -4.25 14.85
C THR A 61 -16.72 -4.51 14.78
N PRO A 62 -17.26 -5.50 15.52
CA PRO A 62 -18.71 -5.66 15.62
C PRO A 62 -19.28 -4.40 16.27
N ASN A 63 -20.29 -3.80 15.63
CA ASN A 63 -21.13 -2.82 16.30
C ASN A 63 -21.94 -3.58 17.36
N ASN A 64 -21.97 -3.01 18.57
CA ASN A 64 -22.73 -3.43 19.75
C ASN A 64 -24.11 -4.04 19.42
#